data_AF-A0A2D5VM18-F1
#
_entry.id   AF-A0A2D5VM18-F1
#
_cell.length_a   1.000
_cell.length_b   1.000
_cell.length_c   1.000
_cell.angle_alpha   90.00
_cell.angle_beta   90.00
_cell.angle_gamma   90.00
#
_symmetry.space_group_name_H-M   'P 1'
#
loop_
_entity.id
_entity.type
_entity.pdbx_description
1 polymer ?
#
loop_
_entity_poly.entity_id
_entity_poly.type
_entity_poly.pdbx_seq_one_letter_code
_entity_poly.pdbx_strand_id
1 'polypeptide(L)'
;MTKTLIEQIEEAVTKDDFDPLAETLGVELNKRQGVETIRAELLEAAETLAEKGVTTSEELTPHETPTEPEELEKPKYQGRMLKHLKNGRVFPWTAALAKNRYMQEV
;
A
#
# COMPACT_ATOMS: atom_id res chain seq x y z
N MET A 1 -30.58 -11.05 -3.94
CA MET A 1 -30.41 -10.13 -2.80
C MET A 1 -28.98 -9.63 -2.86
N THR A 2 -28.76 -8.38 -3.26
CA THR A 2 -27.44 -7.74 -3.17
C THR A 2 -27.22 -7.41 -1.69
N LYS A 3 -26.19 -8.01 -1.07
CA LYS A 3 -25.82 -7.68 0.32
C LYS A 3 -25.37 -6.22 0.37
N THR A 4 -25.74 -5.50 1.43
CA THR A 4 -25.24 -4.14 1.64
C THR A 4 -23.78 -4.16 2.10
N LEU A 5 -23.03 -3.07 1.86
CA LEU A 5 -21.61 -2.96 2.28
C LEU A 5 -21.46 -3.19 3.79
N ILE A 6 -22.41 -2.71 4.59
CA ILE A 6 -22.42 -2.88 6.05
C ILE A 6 -22.57 -4.36 6.43
N GLU A 7 -23.52 -5.08 5.83
CA GLU A 7 -23.69 -6.53 6.07
C GLU A 7 -22.46 -7.34 5.63
N GLN A 8 -21.77 -6.91 4.57
CA GLN A 8 -20.52 -7.55 4.13
C GLN A 8 -19.39 -7.35 5.14
N ILE A 9 -19.28 -6.17 5.77
CA ILE A 9 -18.31 -5.87 6.83
C ILE A 9 -18.60 -6.68 8.10
N GLU A 10 -19.88 -6.87 8.44
CA GLU A 10 -20.28 -7.67 9.60
C GLU A 10 -20.00 -9.17 9.39
N GLU A 11 -20.22 -9.70 8.18
CA GLU A 11 -19.97 -11.10 7.83
C GLU A 11 -18.47 -11.40 7.66
N ALA A 12 -17.67 -10.41 7.26
CA ALA A 12 -16.23 -10.54 7.08
C ALA A 12 -15.52 -10.88 8.41
N VAL A 13 -14.90 -12.06 8.48
CA VAL A 13 -14.17 -12.53 9.69
C VAL A 13 -12.66 -12.40 9.50
N THR A 14 -12.18 -12.32 8.26
CA THR A 14 -10.76 -12.29 7.94
C THR A 14 -10.29 -10.91 7.47
N LYS A 15 -8.99 -10.68 7.58
CA LYS A 15 -8.35 -9.45 7.11
C LYS A 15 -8.43 -9.31 5.58
N ASP A 16 -8.37 -10.43 4.88
CA ASP A 16 -8.48 -10.48 3.42
C ASP A 16 -9.89 -10.13 2.94
N ASP A 17 -10.94 -10.43 3.72
CA ASP A 17 -12.33 -10.03 3.40
C ASP A 17 -12.51 -8.51 3.53
N PHE A 18 -11.73 -7.86 4.40
CA PHE A 18 -11.78 -6.42 4.63
C PHE A 18 -11.07 -5.61 3.55
N ASP A 19 -10.01 -6.14 2.92
CA ASP A 19 -9.25 -5.45 1.86
C ASP A 19 -10.15 -4.87 0.74
N PRO A 20 -11.07 -5.65 0.09
CA PRO A 20 -11.93 -5.11 -0.96
C PRO A 20 -12.97 -4.11 -0.45
N LEU A 21 -13.44 -4.27 0.79
CA LEU A 21 -14.40 -3.36 1.42
C LEU A 21 -13.74 -2.01 1.74
N ALA A 22 -12.51 -2.05 2.22
CA ALA A 22 -11.71 -0.87 2.50
C ALA A 22 -11.38 -0.07 1.23
N GLU A 23 -11.08 -0.75 0.13
CA GLU A 23 -10.88 -0.11 -1.18
C GLU A 23 -12.14 0.62 -1.65
N THR A 24 -13.32 0.02 -1.49
CA THR A 24 -14.59 0.69 -1.84
C THR A 24 -14.90 1.89 -0.96
N LEU A 25 -14.44 1.88 0.29
CA LEU A 25 -14.63 2.97 1.26
C LEU A 25 -13.51 4.02 1.23
N GLY A 26 -12.40 3.74 0.54
CA GLY A 26 -11.20 4.59 0.53
C GLY A 26 -10.48 4.64 1.89
N VAL A 27 -10.57 3.58 2.69
CA VAL A 27 -9.98 3.51 4.04
C VAL A 27 -8.71 2.64 4.00
N GLU A 28 -7.63 3.09 4.65
CA GLU A 28 -6.42 2.29 4.77
C GLU A 28 -6.49 1.30 5.93
N LEU A 29 -6.49 0.00 5.63
CA LEU A 29 -6.48 -1.01 6.68
C LEU A 29 -5.11 -1.13 7.35
N ASN A 30 -5.07 -0.83 8.64
CA ASN A 30 -3.88 -1.10 9.42
C ASN A 30 -3.84 -2.58 9.82
N LYS A 31 -3.15 -3.40 9.03
CA LYS A 31 -3.01 -4.86 9.26
C LYS A 31 -2.35 -5.24 10.60
N ARG A 32 -1.76 -4.27 11.33
CA ARG A 32 -1.23 -4.46 12.69
C ARG A 32 -2.32 -4.46 13.76
N GLN A 33 -3.49 -3.89 13.46
CA GLN A 33 -4.64 -3.90 14.36
C GLN A 33 -5.35 -5.27 14.35
N GLY A 34 -6.17 -5.49 15.39
CA GLY A 34 -7.05 -6.65 15.49
C GLY A 34 -8.16 -6.57 14.45
N VAL A 35 -8.66 -7.73 14.01
CA VAL A 35 -9.79 -7.83 13.07
C VAL A 35 -11.03 -7.09 13.58
N GLU A 36 -11.28 -7.09 14.88
CA GLU A 36 -12.42 -6.36 15.47
C GLU A 36 -12.24 -4.83 15.40
N THR A 37 -11.01 -4.33 15.54
CA THR A 37 -10.71 -2.90 15.39
C THR A 37 -10.90 -2.46 13.94
N ILE A 38 -10.39 -3.26 13.00
CA ILE A 38 -10.55 -3.04 11.56
C ILE A 38 -12.04 -3.07 11.18
N ARG A 39 -12.80 -4.02 11.72
CA ARG A 39 -14.25 -4.12 11.49
C ARG A 39 -14.97 -2.86 11.96
N ALA A 40 -14.67 -2.37 13.17
CA ALA A 40 -15.30 -1.16 13.70
C ALA A 40 -15.02 0.07 12.83
N GLU A 41 -13.77 0.23 12.39
CA GLU A 41 -13.34 1.35 11.55
C GLU A 41 -14.00 1.31 10.16
N LEU A 42 -14.11 0.12 9.56
CA LEU A 42 -14.82 -0.04 8.28
C LEU A 42 -16.32 0.19 8.41
N LEU A 43 -16.93 -0.24 9.51
CA LEU A 43 -18.36 -0.05 9.75
C LEU A 43 -18.67 1.44 9.91
N GLU A 44 -17.86 2.17 10.68
CA GLU A 44 -17.95 3.63 10.80
C GLU A 44 -17.75 4.33 9.45
N ALA A 45 -16.79 3.88 8.64
CA ALA A 45 -16.59 4.43 7.30
C ALA A 45 -17.77 4.13 6.35
N ALA A 46 -18.37 2.94 6.43
CA ALA A 46 -19.54 2.57 5.66
C ALA A 46 -20.78 3.37 6.08
N GLU A 47 -20.98 3.57 7.38
CA GLU A 47 -22.05 4.42 7.92
C GLU A 47 -21.88 5.87 7.49
N THR A 48 -20.66 6.43 7.59
CA THR A 48 -20.40 7.81 7.16
C THR A 48 -20.56 7.98 5.64
N LEU A 49 -20.22 6.98 4.83
CA LEU A 49 -20.48 7.00 3.38
C LEU A 49 -22.00 6.93 3.09
N ALA A 50 -22.73 6.09 3.81
CA ALA A 50 -24.18 5.97 3.69
C ALA A 50 -24.91 7.25 4.14
N GLU A 51 -24.48 7.88 5.24
CA GLU A 51 -25.00 9.17 5.72
C GLU A 51 -24.64 10.33 4.79
N LYS A 52 -23.43 10.35 4.21
CA LYS A 52 -23.01 11.40 3.28
C LYS A 52 -23.72 11.36 1.93
N GLY A 53 -24.47 10.31 1.62
CA GLY A 53 -25.30 10.25 0.42
C GLY A 53 -24.52 10.63 -0.86
N VAL A 54 -23.31 10.12 -1.02
CA VAL A 54 -22.46 10.39 -2.19
C VAL A 54 -23.03 9.64 -3.40
N THR A 55 -24.10 10.18 -3.95
CA THR A 55 -24.42 10.08 -5.37
C THR A 55 -23.46 11.02 -6.09
N THR A 56 -22.34 10.49 -6.58
CA THR A 56 -21.66 10.94 -7.81
C THR A 56 -20.50 10.00 -8.06
N SER A 57 -20.76 9.01 -8.92
CA SER A 57 -19.77 8.54 -9.87
C SER A 57 -19.56 9.65 -10.89
N GLU A 58 -18.43 10.34 -10.79
CA GLU A 58 -17.77 11.04 -11.90
C GLU A 58 -16.30 10.63 -11.75
N GLU A 59 -15.95 9.42 -12.17
CA GLU A 59 -15.53 9.09 -13.53
C GLU A 59 -14.40 10.00 -14.03
N LEU A 60 -13.16 9.57 -13.79
CA LEU A 60 -12.13 9.63 -14.82
C LEU A 60 -11.66 8.20 -15.07
N THR A 61 -12.22 7.62 -16.13
CA THR A 61 -11.81 6.38 -16.79
C THR A 61 -10.52 6.62 -17.62
N PRO A 62 -10.08 5.70 -18.49
CA PRO A 62 -9.02 4.74 -18.23
C PRO A 62 -7.81 4.97 -19.16
N HIS A 63 -6.59 4.99 -18.65
CA HIS A 63 -5.41 4.88 -19.52
C HIS A 63 -4.60 3.64 -19.18
N GLU A 64 -4.90 2.57 -19.91
CA GLU A 64 -4.03 1.42 -20.03
C GLU A 64 -2.74 1.83 -20.77
N THR A 65 -1.62 1.24 -20.34
CA THR A 65 -0.28 1.13 -20.97
C THR A 65 0.78 2.23 -20.79
N PRO A 66 2.06 1.82 -20.64
CA PRO A 66 2.87 2.12 -19.47
C PRO A 66 4.08 2.99 -19.80
N THR A 67 4.57 3.80 -18.86
CA THR A 67 5.99 4.20 -18.74
C THR A 67 6.12 5.18 -17.59
N GLU A 68 7.19 4.96 -16.82
CA GLU A 68 7.72 5.79 -15.75
C GLU A 68 6.87 5.96 -14.49
N PRO A 69 7.19 5.24 -13.39
CA PRO A 69 6.83 5.74 -12.09
C PRO A 69 7.55 7.08 -11.90
N GLU A 70 6.78 8.14 -11.67
CA GLU A 70 7.25 9.35 -11.01
C GLU A 70 8.00 8.93 -9.74
N GLU A 71 9.33 8.86 -9.86
CA GLU A 71 10.23 8.81 -8.72
C GLU A 71 9.99 10.09 -7.95
N LEU A 72 9.17 10.01 -6.91
CA LEU A 72 9.40 10.77 -5.68
C LEU A 72 10.91 10.76 -5.46
N GLU A 73 11.58 11.87 -5.76
CA GLU A 73 13.04 12.01 -5.68
C GLU A 73 13.45 11.73 -4.24
N LYS A 74 13.69 10.45 -3.95
CA LYS A 74 14.36 10.02 -2.73
C LYS A 74 15.69 10.78 -2.75
N PRO A 75 16.07 11.46 -1.67
CA PRO A 75 17.30 12.24 -1.66
C PRO A 75 18.44 11.35 -2.15
N LYS A 76 18.99 11.69 -3.32
CA LYS A 76 20.06 10.92 -3.95
C LYS A 76 21.16 10.79 -2.92
N TYR A 77 21.41 9.58 -2.46
CA TYR A 77 22.37 9.33 -1.39
C TYR A 77 23.75 9.83 -1.84
N GLN A 78 24.22 10.93 -1.23
CA GLN A 78 25.50 11.60 -1.57
C GLN A 78 26.72 10.90 -0.93
N GLY A 79 26.52 9.76 -0.27
CA GLY A 79 27.60 9.01 0.36
C GLY A 79 28.28 8.03 -0.59
N ARG A 80 29.30 7.33 -0.07
CA ARG A 80 30.03 6.29 -0.82
C ARG A 80 29.08 5.21 -1.31
N MET A 81 29.35 4.63 -2.47
CA MET A 81 28.54 3.56 -3.05
C MET A 81 29.33 2.26 -3.07
N LEU A 82 28.63 1.14 -2.89
CA LEU A 82 29.17 -0.21 -2.98
C LEU A 82 28.53 -0.94 -4.16
N LYS A 83 29.34 -1.44 -5.08
CA LYS A 83 28.91 -2.33 -6.16
C LYS A 83 29.17 -3.77 -5.79
N HIS A 84 28.16 -4.60 -5.98
CA HIS A 84 28.28 -6.03 -5.81
C HIS A 84 28.86 -6.67 -7.08
N LEU A 85 29.97 -7.41 -6.93
CA LEU A 85 30.76 -7.92 -8.04
C LEU A 85 30.05 -8.98 -8.90
N LYS A 86 29.14 -9.78 -8.31
CA LYS A 86 28.48 -10.88 -9.04
C LYS A 86 27.27 -10.45 -9.86
N ASN A 87 26.53 -9.45 -9.39
CA ASN A 87 25.26 -9.04 -10.01
C ASN A 87 25.27 -7.57 -10.47
N GLY A 88 26.37 -6.85 -10.22
CA GLY A 88 26.55 -5.46 -10.63
C GLY A 88 25.68 -4.44 -9.89
N ARG A 89 24.86 -4.86 -8.91
CA ARG A 89 23.95 -3.97 -8.18
C ARG A 89 24.73 -3.01 -7.30
N VAL A 90 24.27 -1.76 -7.25
CA VAL A 90 24.89 -0.71 -6.45
C VAL A 90 24.02 -0.42 -5.22
N PHE A 91 24.65 -0.28 -4.06
CA PHE A 91 24.03 -0.02 -2.78
C PHE A 91 24.73 1.16 -2.09
N PRO A 92 24.01 1.96 -1.29
CA PRO A 92 24.64 2.88 -0.35
C PRO A 92 25.66 2.18 0.52
N TRP A 93 26.81 2.81 0.74
CA TRP A 93 27.85 2.24 1.59
C TRP A 93 27.31 2.05 3.01
N THR A 94 27.51 0.85 3.53
CA THR A 94 27.25 0.52 4.93
C THR A 94 28.38 -0.36 5.45
N ALA A 95 28.72 -0.24 6.73
CA ALA A 95 29.80 -1.02 7.33
C ALA A 95 29.57 -2.54 7.25
N ALA A 96 28.31 -2.99 7.25
CA ALA A 96 27.97 -4.40 7.08
C ALA A 96 28.22 -4.86 5.64
N LEU A 97 27.82 -4.06 4.64
CA LEU A 97 28.03 -4.41 3.23
C LEU A 97 29.51 -4.30 2.83
N ALA A 98 30.24 -3.32 3.33
CA ALA A 98 31.67 -3.14 3.03
C ALA A 98 32.55 -4.30 3.53
N LYS A 99 32.11 -5.03 4.56
CA LYS A 99 32.80 -6.24 5.06
C LYS A 99 32.60 -7.46 4.16
N ASN A 100 31.63 -7.43 3.24
CA ASN A 100 31.37 -8.57 2.38
C ASN A 100 32.40 -8.64 1.25
N ARG A 101 32.97 -9.84 1.04
CA ARG A 101 33.99 -10.10 0.01
C ARG A 101 33.55 -9.73 -1.42
N TYR A 102 32.26 -9.74 -1.69
CA TYR A 102 31.70 -9.47 -3.01
C TYR A 102 31.24 -8.02 -3.20
N MET A 103 31.48 -7.13 -2.24
CA MET A 103 31.18 -5.70 -2.35
C MET A 103 32.47 -4.91 -2.56
N GLN A 104 32.44 -3.99 -3.52
CA GLN A 104 33.55 -3.08 -3.81
C GLN A 104 33.06 -1.64 -3.85
N GLU A 105 33.79 -0.72 -3.23
CA GLU A 105 33.50 0.72 -3.33
C GLU A 105 33.71 1.22 -4.77
N VAL A 106 32.78 2.03 -5.27
CA VAL A 106 32.79 2.62 -6.63
C VAL A 106 32.74 4.13 -6.54
#